data_AF-A0A0W1ANP9-F1
#
_entry.id   AF-A0A0W1ANP9-F1
#
_cell.length_a   1.000
_cell.length_b   1.000
_cell.length_c   1.000
_cell.angle_alpha   90.00
_cell.angle_beta   90.00
_cell.angle_gamma   90.00
#
_symmetry.space_group_name_H-M   'P 1'
#
loop_
_entity.id
_entity.type
_entity.pdbx_description
1 polymer ?
#
loop_
_entity_poly.entity_id
_entity_poly.type
_entity_poly.pdbx_seq_one_letter_code
_entity_poly.pdbx_strand_id
1 'polypeptide(L)' 'MDKSTLRQRARNLRKNSTDTERHLWYPLRADRLGFKFKRQVPIGGYIVDFVCLEKRLVIELDGQLSTGLNLSK' A
#
# COMPACT_ATOMS: atom_id res chain seq x y z
N MET A 1 8.34 -12.99 -9.37
CA MET A 1 9.30 -12.03 -8.79
C MET A 1 9.81 -12.59 -7.47
N ASP A 2 11.10 -12.42 -7.17
CA ASP A 2 11.66 -12.92 -5.91
C ASP A 2 11.05 -12.20 -4.69
N LYS A 3 10.81 -12.95 -3.61
CA LYS A 3 10.21 -12.44 -2.37
C LYS A 3 11.06 -11.34 -1.74
N SER A 4 12.39 -11.40 -1.87
CA SER A 4 13.26 -10.35 -1.33
C SER A 4 13.08 -9.03 -2.09
N THR A 5 12.99 -9.10 -3.42
CA THR A 5 12.71 -7.95 -4.29
C THR A 5 11.38 -7.29 -3.95
N LEU A 6 10.31 -8.08 -3.76
CA LEU A 6 8.99 -7.57 -3.37
C LEU A 6 9.03 -6.84 -2.01
N ARG A 7 9.75 -7.39 -1.02
CA ARG A 7 9.91 -6.74 0.29
C ARG A 7 10.67 -5.44 0.20
N GLN A 8 11.72 -5.37 -0.62
CA GLN A 8 12.49 -4.15 -0.85
C GLN A 8 11.64 -3.07 -1.53
N ARG A 9 10.92 -3.44 -2.60
CA ARG A 9 9.98 -2.54 -3.29
C ARG A 9 8.92 -2.00 -2.33
N ALA A 10 8.29 -2.87 -1.53
CA ALA A 10 7.32 -2.48 -0.52
C ALA A 10 7.91 -1.52 0.54
N ARG A 11 9.18 -1.67 0.91
CA ARG A 11 9.86 -0.72 1.81
C ARG A 11 10.07 0.63 1.14
N ASN A 12 10.43 0.65 -0.14
CA ASN A 12 10.59 1.89 -0.92
C ASN A 12 9.26 2.62 -1.10
N LEU A 13 8.19 1.91 -1.49
CA LEU A 13 6.84 2.46 -1.59
C LEU A 13 6.37 3.08 -0.27
N ARG A 14 6.67 2.44 0.87
CA ARG A 14 6.35 3.03 2.18
C ARG A 14 7.08 4.33 2.48
N LYS A 15 8.31 4.50 2.00
CA LYS A 15 9.10 5.72 2.16
C LYS A 15 8.61 6.83 1.23
N ASN A 16 8.20 6.44 0.02
CA ASN A 16 7.84 7.33 -1.08
C ASN A 16 6.33 7.34 -1.36
N SER A 17 5.48 7.16 -0.34
CA SER A 17 4.03 7.18 -0.52
C SER A 17 3.58 8.52 -1.11
N THR A 18 2.60 8.48 -2.02
CA THR A 18 1.96 9.68 -2.58
C THR A 18 1.23 10.49 -1.50
N ASP A 19 0.89 11.75 -1.82
CA ASP A 19 0.10 12.60 -0.92
C ASP A 19 -1.26 11.97 -0.63
N THR A 20 -1.91 11.41 -1.65
CA THR A 20 -3.19 10.70 -1.52
C THR A 20 -3.08 9.50 -0.58
N GLU A 21 -2.06 8.65 -0.75
CA GLU A 21 -1.80 7.53 0.18
C GLU A 21 -1.53 8.02 1.60
N ARG A 22 -0.77 9.10 1.77
CA ARG A 22 -0.46 9.65 3.11
C ARG A 22 -1.71 10.18 3.80
N HIS A 23 -2.60 10.86 3.06
CA HIS A 23 -3.88 11.32 3.59
C HIS A 23 -4.78 10.14 4.02
N LEU A 24 -4.90 9.10 3.19
CA LEU A 24 -5.69 7.92 3.55
C LEU A 24 -5.05 7.10 4.68
N TRP A 25 -3.72 7.06 4.78
CA TRP A 25 -3.04 6.33 5.84
C TRP A 25 -3.30 6.91 7.24
N TYR A 26 -3.49 8.22 7.35
CA TYR A 26 -3.70 8.89 8.64
C TYR A 26 -4.90 8.34 9.44
N PRO A 27 -6.12 8.20 8.88
CA PRO A 27 -7.23 7.57 9.58
C PRO A 27 -7.09 6.04 9.70
N LEU A 28 -6.40 5.35 8.78
CA LEU A 28 -6.29 3.88 8.79
C LEU A 28 -5.27 3.33 9.83
N ARG A 29 -4.25 4.10 10.19
CA ARG A 29 -3.17 3.64 11.07
C ARG A 29 -3.59 3.57 12.53
N ALA A 30 -2.76 2.86 13.32
CA ALA A 30 -2.85 2.82 14.78
C ALA A 30 -4.22 2.39 15.31
N ASP A 31 -4.89 1.48 14.60
CA ASP A 31 -6.16 0.86 14.99
C ASP A 31 -7.31 1.87 15.23
N ARG A 32 -7.23 3.06 14.62
CA ARG A 32 -8.20 4.15 14.79
C ARG A 32 -9.61 3.81 14.31
N LEU A 33 -9.76 2.80 13.46
CA LEU A 33 -11.05 2.30 12.97
C LEU A 33 -11.49 0.99 13.64
N GLY A 34 -10.80 0.56 14.72
CA GLY A 34 -11.06 -0.72 15.39
C GLY A 34 -10.61 -1.95 14.60
N PHE A 35 -9.97 -1.76 13.45
CA PHE A 35 -9.38 -2.81 12.64
C PHE A 35 -7.95 -2.47 12.23
N LYS A 36 -7.10 -3.49 12.16
CA LYS A 36 -5.70 -3.33 11.78
C LYS A 36 -5.54 -3.25 10.27
N PHE A 37 -5.22 -2.06 9.78
CA PHE A 37 -4.75 -1.84 8.42
C PHE A 37 -3.23 -1.89 8.32
N LYS A 38 -2.75 -2.45 7.21
CA LYS A 38 -1.34 -2.41 6.80
C LYS A 38 -1.25 -1.73 5.45
N ARG A 39 -0.16 -1.00 5.19
CA ARG A 39 0.11 -0.36 3.91
C ARG A 39 1.25 -1.02 3.12
N GLN A 40 1.16 -0.98 1.80
CA GLN A 40 2.15 -1.44 0.82
C GLN A 40 2.60 -2.87 1.10
N VAL A 41 1.66 -3.82 1.13
CA VAL A 41 1.89 -5.21 1.59
C VAL A 41 2.11 -6.14 0.39
N PRO A 42 3.24 -6.88 0.34
CA PRO A 42 3.40 -7.95 -0.64
C PRO A 42 2.37 -9.05 -0.42
N ILE A 43 1.56 -9.36 -1.44
CA ILE A 43 0.60 -10.46 -1.47
C ILE A 43 0.77 -11.18 -2.82
N GLY A 44 1.19 -12.45 -2.76
CA GLY A 44 1.53 -13.21 -3.96
C GLY A 44 2.65 -12.52 -4.76
N GLY A 45 2.36 -12.21 -6.02
CA GLY A 45 3.29 -11.52 -6.93
C GLY A 45 3.22 -9.99 -6.90
N TYR A 46 2.34 -9.41 -6.08
CA TYR A 46 1.97 -7.98 -6.13
C TYR A 46 2.17 -7.28 -4.79
N ILE A 47 2.12 -5.95 -4.79
CA ILE A 47 2.10 -5.12 -3.58
C ILE A 47 0.81 -4.32 -3.56
N VAL A 48 -0.03 -4.54 -2.55
CA VAL A 48 -1.31 -3.82 -2.38
C VAL A 48 -1.13 -2.56 -1.54
N ASP A 49 -1.84 -1.48 -1.85
CA ASP A 49 -1.64 -0.18 -1.17
C ASP A 49 -2.07 -0.24 0.29
N PHE A 50 -3.26 -0.77 0.57
CA PHE A 50 -3.73 -1.02 1.92
C PHE A 50 -4.47 -2.35 2.03
N VAL A 51 -4.35 -3.01 3.17
CA VAL A 51 -5.08 -4.25 3.46
C VAL A 51 -5.50 -4.33 4.92
N CYS A 52 -6.75 -4.75 5.13
CA CYS A 52 -7.23 -5.27 6.40
C CYS A 52 -7.39 -6.79 6.25
N LEU A 53 -6.45 -7.55 6.81
CA LEU A 53 -6.44 -9.01 6.71
C LEU A 53 -7.63 -9.64 7.44
N GLU A 54 -8.04 -9.06 8.57
CA GLU A 54 -9.19 -9.53 9.35
C GLU A 54 -10.48 -9.49 8.53
N LYS A 55 -10.66 -8.44 7.73
CA LYS A 55 -11.86 -8.26 6.89
C LYS A 55 -11.70 -8.77 5.47
N ARG A 56 -10.54 -9.34 5.11
CA ARG A 56 -10.18 -9.73 3.74
C ARG A 56 -10.41 -8.59 2.73
N LEU A 57 -10.15 -7.36 3.16
CA LEU A 57 -10.37 -6.15 2.39
C LEU A 57 -9.04 -5.57 1.91
N VAL A 58 -8.94 -5.38 0.60
CA VAL A 58 -7.87 -4.61 -0.04
C VAL A 58 -8.46 -3.28 -0.51
N ILE A 59 -7.70 -2.19 -0.30
CA ILE A 59 -8.02 -0.88 -0.83
C ILE A 59 -6.86 -0.48 -1.73
N GLU A 60 -7.14 -0.34 -3.03
CA GLU A 60 -6.18 0.17 -4.00
C GLU A 60 -6.55 1.61 -4.36
N LEU A 61 -5.54 2.48 -4.38
CA LEU A 61 -5.72 3.83 -4.84
C LEU A 61 -5.32 3.90 -6.32
N ASP A 62 -6.30 4.04 -7.19
CA ASP A 62 -6.05 4.29 -8.60
C ASP A 62 -5.52 5.72 -8.77
N GLY A 63 -4.20 5.85 -8.83
CA GLY A 63 -3.55 7.12 -9.11
C GLY A 63 -3.81 7.52 -10.56
N GLN A 64 -4.68 8.50 -10.80
CA GLN A 64 -4.58 9.32 -12.01
C GLN A 64 -3.31 10.16 -11.89
N LEU A 65 -2.35 9.86 -12.78
CA LEU A 65 -0.98 10.32 -12.74
C LEU A 65 -0.88 11.82 -13.09
N SER A 66 -0.36 12.66 -12.19
CA SER A 66 0.39 13.86 -12.58
C SER A 66 1.88 13.55 -12.44
N THR A 67 2.43 13.02 -13.53
CA THR A 67 3.87 12.88 -13.86
C THR A 67 4.68 11.80 -13.12
N GLY A 68 5.07 10.77 -13.89
CA GLY A 68 6.26 9.96 -13.63
C GLY A 68 6.04 8.62 -12.93
N LEU A 69 6.03 7.54 -13.74
CA LEU A 69 6.05 6.12 -13.35
C LEU A 69 4.73 5.54 -12.84
N ASN A 70 3.77 5.39 -13.76
CA ASN A 70 2.91 4.21 -13.71
C ASN A 70 3.67 3.03 -14.31
N LEU A 71 4.68 2.53 -13.59
CA LEU A 71 5.08 1.15 -13.77
C LEU A 71 4.30 0.40 -12.71
N SER A 72 3.15 -0.11 -13.11
CA SER A 72 2.30 -1.08 -12.41
C SER A 72 2.98 -1.72 -11.20
N LYS A 73 2.28 -1.70 -10.05
CA LYS A 73 2.50 -2.63 -8.93
C LYS A 73 3.10 -3.98 -9.34
#